data_AF-A0A962DHW8-F1
#
_entry.id   AF-A0A962DHW8-F1
#
_cell.length_a   1.000
_cell.length_b   1.000
_cell.length_c   1.000
_cell.angle_alpha   90.00
_cell.angle_beta   90.00
_cell.angle_gamma   90.00
#
_symmetry.space_group_name_H-M   'P 1'
#
loop_
_entity.id
_entity.type
_entity.pdbx_description
1 polymer ?
#
loop_
_entity_poly.entity_id
_entity_poly.type
_entity_poly.pdbx_seq_one_letter_code
_entity_poly.pdbx_strand_id
1 'polypeptide(L)'
;AMGNRIYGCDDCQMVCPWNKFTCESQTLDFMPRHQFDEPDIEDLLSWDEKTFLKNTEGSPIRRIGFESWQRNLRIAKKNSEL
;
A
#
# COMPACT_ATOMS: atom_id res chain seq x y z
N ALA A 1 -14.56 -4.84 5.90
CA ALA A 1 -13.53 -4.54 6.92
C ALA A 1 -12.21 -4.21 6.21
N MET A 2 -11.25 -3.59 6.89
CA MET A 2 -9.96 -3.19 6.28
C MET A 2 -9.17 -4.35 5.65
N GLY A 3 -9.32 -5.58 6.16
CA GLY A 3 -8.64 -6.76 5.62
C GLY A 3 -7.13 -6.67 5.77
N ASN A 4 -6.40 -7.13 4.76
CA ASN A 4 -4.93 -7.06 4.69
C ASN A 4 -4.40 -5.78 4.00
N ARG A 5 -5.23 -4.76 3.82
CA ARG A 5 -4.83 -3.51 3.16
C ARG A 5 -3.97 -2.65 4.08
N ILE A 6 -2.79 -2.26 3.62
CA ILE A 6 -1.86 -1.41 4.39
C ILE A 6 -2.15 0.08 4.17
N TYR A 7 -2.53 0.46 2.94
CA TYR A 7 -2.86 1.84 2.55
C TYR A 7 -3.94 1.83 1.46
N GLY A 8 -4.91 2.75 1.55
CA GLY A 8 -5.97 2.90 0.55
C GLY A 8 -7.02 1.78 0.55
N CYS A 9 -7.96 1.88 -0.39
CA CYS A 9 -9.00 0.88 -0.64
C CYS A 9 -9.59 1.10 -2.03
N ASP A 10 -9.44 0.11 -2.92
CA ASP A 10 -9.93 0.20 -4.30
C ASP A 10 -11.21 -0.62 -4.53
N ASP A 11 -11.83 -1.16 -3.47
CA ASP A 11 -13.02 -2.02 -3.59
C ASP A 11 -14.15 -1.36 -4.40
N CYS A 12 -14.38 -0.06 -4.19
CA CYS A 12 -15.40 0.69 -4.93
C CYS A 12 -15.06 0.82 -6.43
N GLN A 13 -13.77 0.87 -6.77
CA GLN A 13 -13.30 0.86 -8.15
C GLN A 13 -13.40 -0.54 -8.76
N MET A 14 -13.08 -1.59 -7.99
CA MET A 14 -13.13 -2.98 -8.46
C MET A 14 -14.55 -3.45 -8.80
N VAL A 15 -15.55 -3.00 -8.05
CA VAL A 15 -16.96 -3.34 -8.33
C VAL A 15 -17.62 -2.42 -9.36
N CYS A 16 -16.93 -1.37 -9.81
CA CYS A 16 -17.49 -0.39 -10.72
C CYS A 16 -17.73 -1.00 -12.12
N PRO A 17 -18.96 -0.95 -12.67
CA PRO A 17 -19.26 -1.53 -13.98
C PRO A 17 -18.56 -0.82 -15.14
N TRP A 18 -18.07 0.40 -14.92
CA TRP A 18 -17.34 1.19 -15.92
C TRP A 18 -15.86 0.86 -15.97
N ASN A 19 -15.26 0.42 -14.85
CA ASN A 19 -13.82 0.17 -14.80
C ASN A 19 -13.38 -1.04 -15.63
N LYS A 20 -14.29 -1.98 -15.94
CA LYS A 20 -14.00 -3.12 -16.83
C LYS A 20 -13.60 -2.72 -18.26
N PHE A 21 -13.87 -1.46 -18.65
CA PHE A 21 -13.51 -0.92 -19.96
C PHE A 21 -12.20 -0.12 -19.94
N THR A 22 -11.55 -0.01 -18.78
CA THR A 22 -10.28 0.73 -18.65
C THR A 22 -9.09 -0.17 -18.98
N CYS A 23 -7.97 0.46 -19.34
CA CYS A 23 -6.70 -0.21 -19.59
C CYS A 23 -5.65 0.34 -18.63
N GLU A 24 -4.66 -0.48 -18.29
CA GLU A 24 -3.51 -0.03 -17.50
C GLU A 24 -2.75 1.09 -18.23
N SER A 25 -2.29 2.08 -17.46
CA SER A 25 -1.50 3.16 -18.02
C SER A 25 -0.10 2.67 -18.37
N GLN A 26 0.41 3.12 -19.52
CA GLN A 26 1.79 2.88 -19.94
C GLN A 26 2.76 3.99 -19.48
N THR A 27 2.26 4.99 -18.74
CA THR A 27 3.10 6.06 -18.20
C THR A 27 3.98 5.52 -17.08
N LEU A 28 5.30 5.53 -17.31
CA LEU A 28 6.31 5.00 -16.37
C LEU A 28 6.21 5.62 -14.96
N ASP A 29 5.88 6.90 -14.86
CA ASP A 29 5.74 7.60 -13.57
C ASP A 29 4.63 7.04 -12.68
N PHE A 30 3.70 6.26 -13.24
CA PHE A 30 2.62 5.60 -12.51
C PHE A 30 2.93 4.17 -12.12
N MET A 31 4.08 3.62 -12.53
CA MET A 31 4.47 2.28 -12.11
C MET A 31 4.76 2.23 -10.59
N PRO A 32 4.47 1.10 -9.93
CA PRO A 32 4.82 0.89 -8.54
C PRO A 32 6.31 1.16 -8.29
N ARG A 33 6.60 1.92 -7.23
CA ARG A 33 7.96 2.17 -6.76
C ARG A 33 8.28 1.24 -5.60
N HIS A 34 9.57 0.95 -5.40
CA HIS A 34 10.07 0.24 -4.21
C HIS A 34 9.43 -1.14 -3.96
N GLN A 35 8.99 -1.83 -5.03
CA GLN A 35 8.37 -3.16 -4.94
C GLN A 35 7.10 -3.19 -4.06
N PHE A 36 6.34 -2.08 -4.04
CA PHE A 36 5.06 -2.03 -3.32
C PHE A 36 3.92 -2.82 -3.99
N ASP A 37 4.18 -3.43 -5.15
CA ASP A 37 3.33 -4.40 -5.83
C ASP A 37 3.40 -5.79 -5.20
N GLU A 38 4.57 -6.22 -4.71
CA GLU A 38 4.76 -7.50 -4.01
C GLU A 38 5.66 -7.35 -2.75
N PRO A 39 5.24 -6.55 -1.75
CA PRO A 39 6.09 -6.29 -0.60
C PRO A 39 6.09 -7.46 0.40
N ASP A 40 7.26 -7.77 0.97
CA ASP A 40 7.36 -8.61 2.16
C ASP A 40 6.92 -7.82 3.40
N ILE A 41 5.88 -8.30 4.08
CA ILE A 41 5.30 -7.61 5.25
C ILE A 41 6.26 -7.61 6.45
N GLU A 42 7.12 -8.61 6.59
CA GLU A 42 8.15 -8.70 7.62
C GLU A 42 9.19 -7.59 7.43
N ASP A 43 9.64 -7.41 6.19
CA ASP A 43 10.58 -6.35 5.83
C ASP A 43 9.97 -4.97 6.08
N LEU A 44 8.71 -4.75 5.68
CA LEU A 44 8.03 -3.48 5.92
C LEU A 44 7.82 -3.17 7.41
N LEU A 45 7.56 -4.19 8.25
CA LEU A 45 7.46 -4.05 9.70
C LEU A 45 8.80 -3.68 10.35
N SER A 46 9.91 -4.14 9.77
CA SER A 46 11.26 -3.86 10.26
C SER A 46 11.71 -2.40 10.06
N TRP A 47 11.01 -1.63 9.21
CA TRP A 47 11.39 -0.24 8.93
C TRP A 47 11.28 0.64 10.16
N ASP A 48 12.32 1.43 10.39
CA ASP A 48 12.26 2.59 11.28
C ASP A 48 11.62 3.80 10.57
N GLU A 49 11.32 4.85 11.35
CA GLU A 49 10.68 6.05 10.81
C GLU A 49 11.51 6.70 9.70
N LYS A 50 12.85 6.69 9.83
CA LYS A 50 13.75 7.26 8.83
C LYS A 50 13.66 6.51 7.50
N THR A 51 13.62 5.19 7.53
CA THR A 51 13.49 4.32 6.36
C THR A 51 12.13 4.51 5.71
N PHE A 52 11.05 4.57 6.51
CA PHE A 52 9.71 4.90 6.03
C PHE A 52 9.68 6.26 5.30
N LEU A 53 10.22 7.32 5.92
CA LEU A 53 10.22 8.67 5.34
C LEU A 53 11.00 8.73 4.02
N LYS A 54 12.15 8.03 3.95
CA LYS A 54 12.97 7.95 2.74
C LYS A 54 12.25 7.19 1.63
N ASN A 55 11.74 5.99 1.91
CA ASN A 55 11.15 5.11 0.89
C ASN A 55 9.74 5.55 0.45
N THR A 56 9.07 6.41 1.22
CA THR A 56 7.77 6.97 0.85
C THR A 56 7.86 8.41 0.32
N GLU A 57 9.06 8.92 0.05
CA GLU A 57 9.24 10.26 -0.50
C GLU A 57 8.53 10.43 -1.87
N GLY A 58 7.77 11.51 -1.99
CA GLY A 58 6.92 11.75 -3.15
C GLY A 58 5.77 10.75 -3.32
N SER A 59 5.45 9.92 -2.32
CA SER A 59 4.29 9.02 -2.33
C SER A 59 3.17 9.55 -1.41
N PRO A 60 1.90 9.44 -1.81
CA PRO A 60 0.74 9.66 -0.94
C PRO A 60 0.77 8.89 0.38
N ILE A 61 1.45 7.74 0.42
CA ILE A 61 1.62 6.89 1.62
C ILE A 61 2.27 7.69 2.75
N ARG A 62 3.22 8.58 2.44
CA ARG A 62 3.91 9.38 3.47
C ARG A 62 2.97 10.22 4.34
N ARG A 63 1.79 10.59 3.82
CA ARG A 63 0.81 11.44 4.53
C ARG A 63 0.17 10.78 5.75
N ILE A 64 0.13 9.45 5.84
CA ILE A 64 -0.48 8.78 7.00
C ILE A 64 0.44 8.77 8.24
N GLY A 65 1.73 9.04 8.04
CA GLY A 65 2.74 8.98 9.10
C GLY A 65 3.14 7.57 9.50
N PHE A 66 4.29 7.47 10.17
CA PHE A 66 4.93 6.19 10.53
C PHE A 66 4.11 5.36 11.52
N GLU A 67 3.44 6.01 12.48
CA GLU A 67 2.61 5.29 13.46
C GLU A 67 1.42 4.58 12.81
N SER A 68 0.71 5.26 11.90
CA SER A 68 -0.39 4.65 11.16
C SER A 68 0.10 3.54 10.23
N TRP A 69 1.27 3.73 9.60
CA TRP A 69 1.93 2.71 8.78
C TRP A 69 2.15 1.42 9.59
N GLN A 70 2.81 1.53 10.74
CA GLN A 70 3.08 0.41 11.64
C GLN A 70 1.78 -0.25 12.17
N ARG A 71 0.76 0.54 12.53
CA ARG A 71 -0.54 0.01 12.94
C ARG A 71 -1.19 -0.81 11.83
N ASN A 72 -1.22 -0.29 10.61
CA ASN A 72 -1.89 -0.92 9.49
C ASN A 72 -1.17 -2.22 9.08
N LEU A 73 0.16 -2.24 9.06
CA LEU A 73 0.95 -3.45 8.82
C LEU A 73 0.64 -4.56 9.83
N ARG A 74 0.57 -4.25 11.13
CA ARG A 74 0.24 -5.24 12.16
C ARG A 74 -1.16 -5.83 11.99
N ILE A 75 -2.13 -4.99 11.62
CA ILE A 75 -3.49 -5.45 11.29
C ILE A 75 -3.45 -6.37 10.07
N ALA A 76 -2.74 -5.97 9.02
CA ALA A 76 -2.67 -6.72 7.78
C ALA A 76 -1.99 -8.09 7.96
N LYS A 77 -0.87 -8.13 8.70
CA LYS A 77 -0.18 -9.38 9.05
C LYS A 77 -1.11 -10.34 9.79
N LYS A 78 -1.71 -9.87 10.89
CA LYS A 78 -2.62 -10.70 11.70
C LYS A 78 -3.81 -11.21 10.89
N ASN A 79 -4.35 -10.41 9.98
CA ASN A 79 -5.47 -10.82 9.13
C ASN A 79 -5.07 -11.81 8.02
N SER A 80 -3.78 -11.89 7.67
CA SER A 80 -3.28 -12.80 6.63
C SER A 80 -2.78 -14.14 7.18
N GLU A 81 -2.58 -14.23 8.49
CA GLU A 81 -2.25 -15.46 9.23
C GLU A 81 -3.49 -16.26 9.67
N LEU A 82 -4.69 -15.71 9.46
CA LEU A 82 -6.00 -16.33 9.73
C LEU A 82 -6.57 -16.99 8.47
#